data_AF-A0AB36I9D1-F1
#
_entry.id   AF-A0AB36I9D1-F1
#
_cell.length_a   1.000
_cell.length_b   1.000
_cell.length_c   1.000
_cell.angle_alpha   90.00
_cell.angle_beta   90.00
_cell.angle_gamma   90.00
#
_symmetry.space_group_name_H-M   'P 1'
#
loop_
_entity.id
_entity.type
_entity.pdbx_description
1 polymer ?
#
loop_
_entity_poly.entity_id
_entity_poly.type
_entity_poly.pdbx_seq_one_letter_code
_entity_poly.pdbx_strand_id
1 'polypeptide(L)' 'MSLSIESVLAAKGIHPKPEHLKKLESKWEEIEGLKGNLANINLDDADISLRNIPGGDHVA' A
#
# COMPACT_ATOMS: atom_id res chain seq x y z
N MET A 1 11.60 6.72 2.20
CA MET A 1 11.10 7.95 1.54
C MET A 1 9.60 7.80 1.38
N SER A 2 8.80 8.57 2.12
CA SER A 2 7.34 8.60 1.96
C SER A 2 7.00 9.49 0.76
N LEU A 3 6.46 8.89 -0.30
CA LEU A 3 5.92 9.63 -1.45
C LEU A 3 4.66 10.38 -1.01
N SER A 4 4.51 11.65 -1.37
CA SER A 4 3.27 12.39 -1.08
C SER A 4 2.12 11.87 -1.93
N ILE A 5 0.91 11.82 -1.37
CA ILE A 5 -0.30 11.37 -2.08
C ILE A 5 -0.56 12.23 -3.32
N GLU A 6 -0.27 13.53 -3.25
CA GLU A 6 -0.33 14.44 -4.40
C GLU A 6 0.59 13.98 -5.55
N SER A 7 1.84 13.62 -5.25
CA SER A 7 2.80 13.15 -6.25
C SER A 7 2.34 11.86 -6.92
N VAL A 8 1.77 10.93 -6.13
CA VAL A 8 1.26 9.64 -6.63
C VAL A 8 0.05 9.84 -7.54
N LEU A 9 -0.85 10.76 -7.18
CA LEU A 9 -2.03 11.07 -7.97
C LEU A 9 -1.67 11.83 -9.25
N ALA A 10 -0.73 12.78 -9.18
CA ALA A 10 -0.22 13.50 -10.33
C ALA A 10 0.46 12.56 -11.35
N ALA A 11 1.23 11.57 -10.89
CA ALA A 11 1.82 10.54 -11.75
C ALA A 11 0.77 9.67 -12.49
N LYS A 12 -0.45 9.61 -11.96
CA LYS A 12 -1.61 8.94 -12.57
C LYS A 12 -2.49 9.88 -13.40
N GLY A 13 -2.10 11.14 -13.57
CA GLY A 13 -2.88 12.17 -14.27
C GLY A 13 -4.14 12.62 -13.50
N ILE A 14 -4.21 12.35 -12.20
CA ILE A 14 -5.34 12.71 -11.35
C ILE A 14 -4.97 13.98 -10.58
N HIS A 15 -5.80 15.02 -10.71
CA HIS A 15 -5.64 16.30 -10.02
C HIS A 15 -6.85 16.58 -9.13
N PRO A 16 -6.89 16.04 -7.90
CA PRO A 16 -7.99 16.27 -6.99
C PRO A 16 -7.97 17.71 -6.45
N LYS A 17 -9.14 18.20 -6.05
CA LYS A 17 -9.24 19.44 -5.30
C LYS A 17 -8.53 19.32 -3.93
N PRO A 18 -8.00 20.41 -3.36
CA PRO A 18 -7.29 20.39 -2.07
C PRO A 18 -8.10 19.76 -0.92
N GLU A 19 -9.41 19.99 -0.91
CA GLU A 19 -10.34 19.40 0.07
C GLU A 19 -10.37 17.86 0.01
N HIS A 20 -10.23 17.29 -1.20
CA HIS A 20 -10.23 15.85 -1.42
C HIS A 20 -8.88 15.23 -1.07
N LEU A 21 -7.78 15.95 -1.29
CA LEU A 21 -6.43 15.52 -0.88
C LEU A 21 -6.35 15.32 0.63
N LYS A 22 -6.86 16.29 1.40
CA LYS A 22 -6.87 16.20 2.87
C LYS A 22 -7.68 15.01 3.38
N LYS A 23 -8.80 14.69 2.72
CA LYS A 23 -9.62 13.52 3.04
C LYS A 23 -8.89 12.21 2.70
N LEU A 24 -8.16 12.18 1.59
CA LEU A 24 -7.37 11.03 1.16
C LEU A 24 -6.20 10.76 2.11
N GLU A 25 -5.49 11.80 2.54
CA GLU A 25 -4.40 11.71 3.53
C GLU A 25 -4.91 11.16 4.86
N SER A 26 -5.98 11.73 5.41
CA SER A 26 -6.55 11.26 6.67
C SER A 26 -7.03 9.81 6.60
N LYS A 27 -7.65 9.41 5.47
CA LYS A 27 -8.03 8.01 5.21
C LYS A 27 -6.82 7.08 5.13
N TRP A 28 -5.74 7.54 4.52
CA TRP A 28 -4.52 6.75 4.36
C TRP A 28 -3.80 6.53 5.70
N GLU A 29 -3.70 7.58 6.53
CA GLU A 29 -3.18 7.46 7.90
C GLU A 29 -4.00 6.49 8.75
N GLU A 30 -5.33 6.52 8.61
CA GLU A 30 -6.23 5.57 9.28
C GLU A 30 -5.94 4.11 8.86
N ILE A 31 -5.75 3.87 7.56
CA ILE A 31 -5.41 2.53 7.02
C ILE A 31 -4.03 2.06 7.49
N GLU A 32 -3.04 2.94 7.50
CA GLU A 32 -1.69 2.63 8.00
C GLU A 32 -1.73 2.33 9.51
N GLY A 33 -2.54 3.05 10.28
CA GLY A 33 -2.77 2.76 11.70
C GLY A 33 -3.43 1.41 11.94
N LEU A 34 -4.32 0.96 11.04
CA LEU A 34 -5.01 -0.33 11.13
C LEU A 34 -4.14 -1.52 10.68
N LYS A 35 -3.11 -1.29 9.86
CA LYS A 35 -2.23 -2.36 9.35
C LYS A 35 -1.44 -3.10 10.44
N GLY A 36 -1.33 -2.56 11.65
CA GLY A 36 -0.51 -3.15 12.71
C GLY A 36 0.98 -3.19 12.36
N ASN A 37 1.77 -4.01 13.05
CA ASN A 37 3.20 -4.15 12.77
C ASN A 37 3.45 -5.23 11.70
N LEU A 38 3.68 -4.82 10.46
CA LEU A 38 4.06 -5.69 9.35
C LEU A 38 5.59 -5.81 9.17
N ALA A 39 6.40 -5.17 10.02
CA ALA A 39 7.86 -5.09 9.82
C ALA A 39 8.57 -6.45 9.88
N ASN A 40 7.95 -7.44 10.53
CA ASN A 40 8.48 -8.80 10.64
C ASN A 40 7.72 -9.81 9.76
N ILE A 41 6.78 -9.35 8.93
CA ILE A 41 6.09 -10.23 7.97
C ILE A 41 6.94 -10.25 6.70
N ASN A 42 7.40 -11.45 6.34
CA ASN A 42 8.11 -11.65 5.08
C ASN A 42 7.14 -11.43 3.92
N LEU A 43 7.21 -10.24 3.31
CA LEU A 43 6.43 -9.83 2.16
C LEU A 43 7.09 -10.24 0.84
N ASP A 44 8.34 -10.72 0.89
CA ASP A 44 9.08 -11.17 -0.28
C ASP A 44 8.61 -12.58 -0.66
N ASP A 45 7.50 -12.63 -1.38
CA ASP A 45 6.92 -13.84 -1.91
C ASP A 45 7.65 -14.25 -3.20
N ALA A 46 8.94 -14.60 -3.08
CA ALA A 46 9.74 -15.09 -4.21
C ALA A 46 9.16 -16.39 -4.83
N ASP A 47 8.34 -17.11 -4.06
CA ASP A 47 7.71 -18.36 -4.44
C ASP A 47 6.63 -18.19 -5.52
N ILE A 48 5.99 -17.02 -5.67
CA ILE A 48 5.04 -16.83 -6.78
C ILE A 48 5.75 -16.90 -8.13
N SER A 49 6.96 -16.34 -8.21
CA SER A 49 7.74 -16.28 -9.45
C SER A 49 8.42 -17.59 -9.77
N LEU A 50 8.72 -18.41 -8.74
CA LEU A 50 9.48 -19.64 -8.89
C LEU A 50 8.60 -20.90 -8.90
N ARG A 51 7.52 -20.91 -8.11
CA ARG A 51 6.66 -22.07 -7.83
C ARG A 51 5.21 -21.84 -8.24
N ASN A 52 4.83 -20.60 -8.61
CA ASN A 52 3.46 -20.21 -8.92
C ASN A 52 2.47 -20.52 -7.79
N ILE A 53 2.96 -20.45 -6.55
CA ILE A 53 2.15 -20.59 -5.34
C ILE A 53 1.96 -19.19 -4.78
N PRO A 54 0.73 -18.66 -4.74
CA PRO A 54 0.45 -17.40 -4.07
C PRO A 54 0.73 -17.54 -2.57
N GLY A 55 1.32 -16.54 -1.93
CA GLY A 55 1.71 -16.61 -0.52
C GLY A 55 0.58 -16.86 0.48
N GLY A 56 -0.67 -16.65 0.08
CA GLY A 56 -1.87 -17.01 0.85
C GLY A 56 -2.29 -18.48 0.78
N ASP A 57 -1.68 -19.28 -0.10
CA ASP A 57 -1.96 -20.72 -0.32
C ASP A 57 -0.95 -21.64 0.39
N HIS A 58 -0.19 -21.08 1.34
CA HIS A 58 0.65 -21.88 2.23
C HIS A 58 -0.24 -22.63 3.23
N VAL A 59 -0.52 -23.91 2.96
CA VAL A 59 -1.08 -24.83 3.96
C VAL A 59 0.00 -25.09 5.01
N ALA A 60 -0.26 -24.70 6.25
CA ALA A 60 0.61 -24.92 7.41
C ALA A 60 0.82 -26.41 7.72
#